data_AF-A0A0H1BMC2-F1
#
_entry.id   AF-A0A0H1BMC2-F1
#
_cell.length_a   1.000
_cell.length_b   1.000
_cell.length_c   1.000
_cell.angle_alpha   90.00
_cell.angle_beta   90.00
_cell.angle_gamma   90.00
#
_symmetry.space_group_name_H-M   'P 1'
#
loop_
_entity.id
_entity.type
_entity.pdbx_description
1 polymer ?
#
loop_
_entity_poly.entity_id
_entity_poly.type
_entity_poly.pdbx_seq_one_letter_code
_entity_poly.pdbx_strand_id
1 'polypeptide(L)' 'HTQLCLFRFVFRENRVPYYQRLFQRHDGKRIWNKSHRSPYLLYPFYISLFGTFGGMF' A
#
# COMPACT_ATOMS: atom_id res chain seq x y z
N HIS A 1 -10.90 11.82 33.87
CA HIS A 1 -10.34 10.50 33.49
C HIS A 1 -10.48 10.26 31.97
N THR A 2 -10.03 11.18 31.09
CA THR A 2 -10.30 11.11 29.63
C THR A 2 -9.15 11.59 28.71
N GLN A 3 -8.01 12.06 29.23
CA GLN A 3 -6.95 12.65 28.39
C GLN A 3 -5.99 11.64 27.73
N LEU A 4 -6.07 10.36 28.10
CA LEU A 4 -5.18 9.32 27.56
C LEU A 4 -5.52 8.88 26.12
N CYS A 5 -6.75 9.13 25.63
CA CYS A 5 -7.13 8.74 24.27
C CYS A 5 -6.55 9.65 23.18
N LEU A 6 -6.35 10.95 23.46
CA LEU A 6 -5.81 11.90 22.48
C LEU A 6 -4.32 11.63 22.22
N PHE A 7 -3.53 11.33 23.24
CA PHE A 7 -2.10 11.02 23.08
C PHE A 7 -1.85 9.80 22.17
N ARG A 8 -2.73 8.79 22.17
CA ARG A 8 -2.50 7.58 21.33
C ARG A 8 -2.69 7.84 19.83
N PHE A 9 -3.56 8.78 19.45
CA PHE A 9 -3.78 9.13 18.05
C PHE A 9 -2.93 10.32 17.59
N VAL A 10 -2.61 11.26 18.48
CA VAL A 10 -1.90 12.51 18.14
C VAL A 10 -0.38 12.30 17.96
N PHE A 11 0.22 11.31 18.62
CA PHE A 11 1.67 11.04 18.52
C PHE A 11 2.07 9.97 17.48
N ARG A 12 1.18 9.63 16.52
CA ARG A 12 1.60 8.81 15.36
C ARG A 12 2.28 9.72 14.34
N GLU A 13 3.56 9.48 14.06
CA GLU A 13 4.32 10.19 13.02
C GLU A 13 3.50 10.30 11.73
N ASN A 14 3.25 11.53 11.28
CA ASN A 14 2.47 11.76 10.06
C ASN A 14 3.29 11.39 8.83
N ARG A 15 3.00 10.23 8.23
CA ARG A 15 3.63 9.75 6.99
C ARG A 15 2.87 10.16 5.72
N VAL A 16 1.80 10.95 5.84
CA VAL A 16 1.02 11.43 4.68
C VAL A 16 1.90 12.20 3.68
N PRO A 17 2.75 13.17 4.10
CA PRO A 17 3.62 13.89 3.17
C PRO A 17 4.66 12.99 2.49
N TYR A 18 5.04 11.88 3.15
CA TYR A 18 5.93 10.88 2.56
C TYR A 18 5.27 10.16 1.39
N TYR A 19 4.04 9.67 1.58
CA TYR A 19 3.30 9.01 0.51
C TYR A 19 2.89 9.97 -0.60
N GLN A 20 2.52 11.21 -0.29
CA GLN A 20 2.22 12.23 -1.30
C GLN A 20 3.39 12.44 -2.27
N ARG A 21 4.60 12.62 -1.73
CA ARG A 21 5.83 12.73 -2.55
C ARG A 21 6.10 11.47 -3.37
N LEU A 22 5.87 10.29 -2.80
CA LEU A 22 6.08 9.01 -3.48
C LEU A 22 5.12 8.81 -4.67
N PHE A 23 3.83 9.16 -4.51
CA PHE A 23 2.83 8.96 -5.57
C PHE A 23 2.82 10.08 -6.62
N GLN A 24 3.18 11.31 -6.24
CA GLN A 24 3.25 12.46 -7.15
C GLN A 24 4.55 12.47 -7.99
N ARG A 25 5.57 11.68 -7.64
CA ARG A 25 6.82 11.60 -8.43
C ARG A 25 6.56 11.02 -9.83
N HIS A 26 6.89 11.74 -10.90
CA HIS A 26 6.64 11.31 -12.29
C HIS A 26 7.68 10.28 -12.79
N ASP A 27 7.75 9.12 -12.15
CA ASP A 27 8.70 8.05 -12.51
C ASP A 27 8.23 7.16 -13.68
N GLY A 28 7.13 7.48 -14.34
CA GLY A 28 6.52 6.67 -15.42
C GLY A 28 5.94 5.31 -14.97
N LYS A 29 6.15 4.91 -13.72
CA LYS A 29 5.64 3.65 -13.16
C LYS A 29 4.15 3.74 -12.84
N ARG A 30 3.42 2.65 -13.11
CA ARG A 30 2.02 2.48 -12.72
C ARG A 30 1.87 2.70 -11.21
N ILE A 31 0.76 3.33 -10.82
CA ILE A 31 0.48 3.72 -9.42
C ILE A 31 0.59 2.52 -8.47
N TRP A 32 0.09 1.36 -8.89
CA TRP A 32 0.19 0.14 -8.09
C TRP A 32 1.63 -0.29 -7.85
N ASN A 33 2.55 -0.10 -8.82
CA ASN A 33 3.95 -0.52 -8.72
C ASN A 33 4.89 0.53 -8.09
N LYS A 34 4.32 1.56 -7.45
CA LYS A 34 5.08 2.71 -6.93
C LYS A 34 5.56 2.50 -5.49
N SER A 35 4.93 1.60 -4.76
CA SER A 35 5.30 1.26 -3.37
C SER A 35 6.28 0.09 -3.32
N HIS A 36 7.25 0.13 -2.41
CA HIS A 36 8.24 -0.94 -2.26
C HIS A 36 7.62 -2.28 -1.83
N ARG A 37 6.43 -2.25 -1.22
CA ARG A 37 5.65 -3.44 -0.83
C ARG A 37 4.70 -3.95 -1.92
N SER A 38 4.55 -3.19 -3.01
CA SER A 38 3.72 -3.57 -4.16
C SER A 38 4.02 -4.98 -4.69
N PRO A 39 5.27 -5.35 -5.04
CA PRO A 39 5.54 -6.65 -5.62
C PRO A 39 5.10 -7.80 -4.71
N TYR A 40 5.30 -7.66 -3.39
CA TYR A 40 4.92 -8.69 -2.42
C TYR A 40 3.41 -8.95 -2.35
N LEU A 41 2.58 -7.93 -2.63
CA LEU A 41 1.12 -8.09 -2.67
C LEU A 41 0.64 -8.51 -4.07
N LEU A 42 1.30 -8.03 -5.12
CA LEU A 42 0.92 -8.33 -6.50
C LEU A 42 1.27 -9.76 -6.91
N TYR A 43 2.40 -10.32 -6.46
CA TYR A 43 2.79 -11.70 -6.78
C TYR A 43 1.75 -12.75 -6.36
N PRO A 44 1.30 -12.82 -5.10
CA PRO A 44 0.29 -13.80 -4.70
C PRO A 44 -1.05 -13.55 -5.40
N PHE A 45 -1.42 -12.29 -5.68
CA PHE A 45 -2.62 -11.96 -6.44
C PHE A 45 -2.55 -12.47 -7.88
N TYR A 46 -1.40 -12.32 -8.57
CA TYR A 46 -1.24 -12.87 -9.91
C TYR A 46 -1.24 -14.40 -9.89
N ILE A 47 -0.61 -15.04 -8.91
CA ILE A 47 -0.61 -16.50 -8.77
C ILE A 47 -2.04 -17.03 -8.57
N SER A 48 -2.82 -16.43 -7.66
CA SER A 48 -4.20 -16.87 -7.43
C SER A 48 -5.09 -16.59 -8.64
N LEU A 49 -4.91 -15.45 -9.32
CA LEU A 49 -5.66 -15.13 -10.53
C LEU A 49 -5.38 -16.14 -11.64
N PHE A 50 -4.12 -16.44 -11.94
CA PHE A 50 -3.76 -17.45 -12.94
C PHE A 50 -4.14 -18.87 -12.53
N GLY A 51 -4.04 -19.21 -11.24
CA GLY A 51 -4.47 -20.51 -10.73
C GLY A 51 -5.98 -20.71 -10.85
N THR A 52 -6.76 -19.65 -10.61
CA THR A 52 -8.23 -19.71 -10.70
C THR A 52 -8.71 -19.67 -12.15
N PHE A 53 -8.12 -18.81 -12.99
CA PHE A 53 -8.43 -18.75 -14.43
C PHE A 53 -7.98 -20.01 -15.17
N GLY A 54 -6.80 -20.56 -14.85
CA GLY A 54 -6.28 -21.77 -15.46
C GLY A 54 -6.99 -23.05 -15.01
N GLY A 55 -7.60 -23.06 -13.81
CA GLY A 55 -8.47 -24.14 -13.36
C GLY A 55 -9.93 -24.01 -13.81
N MET A 56 -10.28 -22.91 -14.50
CA MET A 56 -11.63 -22.66 -15.04
C MET A 56 -11.81 -23.14 -16.49
N PHE A 57 -10.72 -23.49 -17.17
CA PHE A 57 -10.68 -24.13 -18.50
C PHE A 57 -10.20 -25.58 -18.37
#